data_AF-A0A9P0NL56-F1
#
_entry.id   AF-A0A9P0NL56-F1
#
_cell.length_a   1.000
_cell.length_b   1.000
_cell.length_c   1.000
_cell.angle_alpha   90.00
_cell.angle_beta   90.00
_cell.angle_gamma   90.00
#
_symmetry.space_group_name_H-M   'P 1'
#
loop_
_entity.id
_entity.type
_entity.pdbx_description
1 polymer ?
#
loop_
_entity_poly.entity_id
_entity_poly.type
_entity_poly.pdbx_seq_one_letter_code
_entity_poly.pdbx_strand_id
1 'polypeptide(L)'
;MKFVDEIKQRFASAVHIRCENDVNAKIEQLVAGGPDKLQIISDFDRTISTSQYNNKQTMSSFSVFEACDSLSEDYKKKALTLLQKYRPIEDNTQMTVAQKLPFIEEWWQQSELLLKGLCFQYEDIKKSIEKADLHLRDGSTEAFNKLFCKKIPIIVLSAGIGDVVELILMHENLLTENVTVVSNFLKMSKDSNGLSKIEGFKGEKLIHVFNKNEHTYIETHQNDTILSGRSNVILLGDSLGDANMDGGIPYDTVLRIGFLNADLVIAYILYNINYLNKYSFLT
;
A
#
# COMPACT_ATOMS: atom_id res chain seq x y z
N MET A 1 13.35 5.84 -27.83
CA MET A 1 12.34 4.79 -28.16
C MET A 1 11.04 5.26 -27.52
N LYS A 2 9.90 5.27 -28.23
CA LYS A 2 8.67 5.83 -27.64
C LYS A 2 7.96 4.78 -26.78
N PHE A 3 8.51 4.49 -25.60
CA PHE A 3 7.95 3.55 -24.61
C PHE A 3 6.45 3.77 -24.36
N VAL A 4 6.00 5.03 -24.36
CA VAL A 4 4.58 5.39 -24.25
C VAL A 4 3.72 4.76 -25.33
N ASP A 5 4.19 4.73 -26.57
CA ASP A 5 3.42 4.18 -27.69
C ASP A 5 3.20 2.68 -27.49
N GLU A 6 4.23 1.97 -27.01
CA GLU A 6 4.15 0.54 -26.66
C GLU A 6 3.20 0.29 -25.48
N ILE A 7 3.27 1.11 -24.43
CA ILE A 7 2.37 1.04 -23.27
C ILE A 7 0.93 1.24 -23.72
N LYS A 8 0.65 2.28 -24.51
CA LYS A 8 -0.70 2.56 -25.01
C LYS A 8 -1.19 1.49 -25.97
N GLN A 9 -0.32 0.93 -26.81
CA GLN A 9 -0.70 -0.18 -27.69
C GLN A 9 -1.09 -1.43 -26.91
N ARG A 10 -0.38 -1.71 -25.81
CA ARG A 10 -0.61 -2.89 -24.98
C ARG A 10 -1.79 -2.75 -24.01
N PHE A 11 -1.98 -1.56 -23.44
CA PHE A 11 -2.92 -1.32 -22.34
C PHE A 11 -4.06 -0.34 -22.69
N ALA A 12 -4.10 0.17 -23.92
CA ALA A 12 -5.20 0.92 -24.54
C ALA A 12 -5.91 1.94 -23.61
N SER A 13 -7.24 1.88 -23.52
CA SER A 13 -8.09 2.85 -22.81
C SER A 13 -7.96 2.84 -21.28
N ALA A 14 -7.18 1.91 -20.72
CA ALA A 14 -6.97 1.82 -19.28
C ALA A 14 -5.86 2.76 -18.79
N VAL A 15 -4.97 3.23 -19.67
CA VAL A 15 -3.80 4.03 -19.25
C VAL A 15 -3.98 5.49 -19.62
N HIS A 16 -3.89 6.37 -18.61
CA HIS A 16 -3.83 7.81 -18.81
C HIS A 16 -2.44 8.35 -18.47
N ILE A 17 -1.87 9.15 -19.38
CA ILE A 17 -0.53 9.72 -19.24
C ILE A 17 -0.63 11.23 -19.45
N ARG A 18 -0.33 12.00 -18.41
CA ARG A 18 -0.43 13.48 -18.49
C ARG A 18 0.62 14.07 -19.43
N CYS A 19 1.88 13.65 -19.32
CA CYS A 19 2.99 14.19 -20.10
C CYS A 19 3.85 13.05 -20.67
N GLU A 20 3.59 12.69 -21.92
CA GLU A 20 4.24 11.54 -22.58
C GLU A 20 5.75 11.72 -22.74
N ASN A 21 6.21 12.95 -23.00
CA ASN A 21 7.64 13.24 -23.16
C ASN A 21 8.40 13.10 -21.83
N ASP A 22 7.84 13.62 -20.73
CA ASP A 22 8.41 13.48 -19.38
C ASP A 22 8.50 12.00 -18.99
N VAL A 23 7.42 11.27 -19.23
CA VAL A 23 7.35 9.83 -19.02
C VAL A 23 8.42 9.08 -19.82
N ASN A 24 8.54 9.34 -21.13
CA ASN A 24 9.52 8.65 -21.97
C ASN A 24 10.94 8.95 -21.47
N ALA A 25 11.23 10.21 -21.14
CA ALA A 25 12.53 10.62 -20.60
C ALA A 25 12.85 9.90 -19.28
N LYS A 26 11.87 9.79 -18.36
CA LYS A 26 12.05 9.04 -17.11
C LYS A 26 12.31 7.56 -17.37
N ILE A 27 11.53 6.91 -18.23
CA ILE A 27 11.77 5.49 -18.58
C ILE A 27 13.16 5.32 -19.21
N GLU A 28 13.57 6.22 -20.11
CA GLU A 28 14.92 6.21 -20.69
C GLU A 28 16.02 6.32 -19.61
N GLN A 29 15.84 7.20 -18.62
CA GLN A 29 16.76 7.33 -17.48
C GLN A 29 16.79 6.07 -16.60
N LEU A 30 15.63 5.48 -16.31
CA LEU A 30 15.55 4.22 -15.55
C LEU A 30 16.27 3.08 -16.26
N VAL A 31 16.04 2.94 -17.58
CA VAL A 31 16.69 1.91 -18.41
C VAL A 31 18.21 2.15 -18.47
N ALA A 32 18.64 3.40 -18.66
CA ALA A 32 20.07 3.75 -18.70
C ALA A 32 20.77 3.56 -17.35
N GLY A 33 20.07 3.82 -16.24
CA GLY A 33 20.58 3.62 -14.88
C GLY A 33 20.71 2.15 -14.48
N GLY A 34 19.90 1.27 -15.08
CA GLY A 34 19.97 -0.17 -14.87
C GLY A 34 19.43 -0.63 -13.50
N PRO A 35 19.44 -1.95 -13.26
CA PRO A 35 18.87 -2.54 -12.04
C PRO A 35 19.60 -2.09 -10.77
N ASP A 36 20.91 -1.87 -10.82
CA ASP A 36 21.73 -1.53 -9.65
C ASP A 36 21.40 -0.16 -9.05
N LYS A 37 20.75 0.73 -9.82
CA LYS A 37 20.26 2.03 -9.34
C LYS A 37 18.78 2.03 -8.98
N LEU A 38 18.04 1.00 -9.35
CA LEU A 38 16.58 0.97 -9.21
C LEU A 38 16.15 0.37 -7.88
N GLN A 39 15.11 0.95 -7.29
CA GLN A 39 14.28 0.38 -6.23
C GLN A 39 12.79 0.63 -6.50
N ILE A 40 11.93 -0.16 -5.85
CA ILE A 40 10.47 -0.05 -5.92
C ILE A 40 9.93 0.37 -4.56
N ILE A 41 9.04 1.36 -4.54
CA ILE A 41 8.26 1.71 -3.36
C ILE A 41 6.79 1.54 -3.72
N SER A 42 6.08 0.67 -3.03
CA SER A 42 4.70 0.33 -3.37
C SER A 42 3.82 0.36 -2.14
N ASP A 43 2.63 0.94 -2.27
CA ASP A 43 1.53 0.61 -1.38
C ASP A 43 1.08 -0.86 -1.61
N PHE A 44 0.31 -1.41 -0.66
CA PHE A 44 -0.19 -2.78 -0.75
C PHE A 44 -1.68 -2.84 -1.11
N ASP A 45 -2.54 -2.34 -0.22
CA ASP A 45 -3.99 -2.49 -0.31
C ASP A 45 -4.53 -1.74 -1.52
N ARG A 46 -5.14 -2.46 -2.49
CA ARG A 46 -5.67 -1.90 -3.75
C ARG A 46 -4.59 -1.38 -4.71
N THR A 47 -3.32 -1.60 -4.39
CA THR A 47 -2.16 -1.31 -5.26
C THR A 47 -1.55 -2.62 -5.76
N ILE A 48 -0.95 -3.43 -4.87
CA ILE A 48 -0.49 -4.79 -5.20
C ILE A 48 -1.70 -5.74 -5.20
N SER A 49 -2.56 -5.64 -4.18
CA SER A 49 -3.86 -6.31 -4.21
C SER A 49 -4.79 -5.58 -5.17
N THR A 50 -5.69 -6.32 -5.83
CA THR A 50 -6.75 -5.71 -6.64
C THR A 50 -7.71 -4.93 -5.74
N SER A 51 -8.40 -3.91 -6.26
CA SER A 51 -9.49 -3.24 -5.54
C SER A 51 -10.84 -3.93 -5.70
N GLN A 52 -11.00 -4.63 -6.82
CA GLN A 52 -12.19 -5.38 -7.19
C GLN A 52 -11.77 -6.61 -8.00
N TYR A 53 -12.47 -7.72 -7.78
CA TYR A 53 -12.33 -8.95 -8.55
C TYR A 53 -13.71 -9.52 -8.82
N ASN A 54 -13.99 -9.91 -10.08
CA ASN A 54 -15.32 -10.39 -10.50
C ASN A 54 -16.49 -9.47 -10.05
N ASN A 55 -16.31 -8.14 -10.17
CA ASN A 55 -17.26 -7.10 -9.75
C ASN A 55 -17.57 -7.07 -8.24
N LYS A 56 -16.74 -7.69 -7.41
CA LYS A 56 -16.83 -7.61 -5.95
C LYS A 56 -15.62 -6.86 -5.41
N GLN A 57 -15.85 -6.00 -4.41
CA GLN A 57 -14.77 -5.34 -3.70
C GLN A 57 -13.94 -6.37 -2.94
N THR A 58 -12.63 -6.26 -3.06
CA THR A 58 -11.67 -7.09 -2.33
C THR A 58 -11.44 -6.56 -0.91
N MET A 59 -10.97 -7.43 -0.04
CA MET A 59 -10.65 -7.07 1.34
C MET A 59 -9.32 -6.32 1.41
N SER A 60 -9.26 -5.28 2.25
CA SER A 60 -7.97 -4.74 2.71
C SER A 60 -7.36 -5.64 3.78
N SER A 61 -6.09 -5.41 4.12
CA SER A 61 -5.41 -6.06 5.25
C SER A 61 -6.21 -5.96 6.58
N PHE A 62 -6.85 -4.82 6.85
CA PHE A 62 -7.76 -4.68 7.99
C PHE A 62 -9.00 -5.57 7.87
N SER A 63 -9.66 -5.59 6.71
CA SER A 63 -10.85 -6.42 6.51
C SER A 63 -10.55 -7.92 6.57
N VAL A 64 -9.37 -8.35 6.13
CA VAL A 64 -8.89 -9.74 6.29
C VAL A 64 -8.70 -10.08 7.77
N PHE A 65 -8.11 -9.17 8.56
CA PHE A 65 -8.01 -9.35 10.00
C PHE A 65 -9.39 -9.45 10.65
N GLU A 66 -10.30 -8.53 10.33
CA GLU A 66 -11.68 -8.49 10.85
C GLU A 66 -12.51 -9.75 10.49
N ALA A 67 -12.12 -10.48 9.45
CA ALA A 67 -12.74 -11.74 9.05
C ALA A 67 -12.34 -12.95 9.93
N CYS A 68 -11.40 -12.80 10.87
CA CYS A 68 -11.00 -13.87 11.78
C CYS A 68 -12.19 -14.37 12.62
N ASP A 69 -12.40 -15.69 12.64
CA ASP A 69 -13.55 -16.30 13.34
C ASP A 69 -13.48 -16.10 14.86
N SER A 70 -12.27 -16.04 15.43
CA SER A 70 -12.05 -15.79 16.86
C SER A 70 -12.30 -14.36 17.31
N LEU A 71 -12.54 -13.41 16.39
CA LEU A 71 -12.89 -12.03 16.75
C LEU A 71 -14.36 -11.91 17.13
N SER A 72 -14.62 -11.16 18.21
CA SER A 72 -15.99 -10.95 18.68
C SER A 72 -16.81 -10.10 17.71
N GLU A 73 -18.09 -10.41 17.60
CA GLU A 73 -19.03 -9.62 16.79
C GLU A 73 -19.16 -8.17 17.29
N ASP A 74 -18.95 -7.94 18.60
CA ASP A 74 -18.91 -6.58 19.16
C ASP A 74 -17.72 -5.77 18.61
N TYR A 75 -16.53 -6.36 18.52
CA TYR A 75 -15.37 -5.73 17.90
C TYR A 75 -15.65 -5.40 16.42
N LYS A 76 -16.12 -6.39 15.63
CA LYS A 76 -16.40 -6.21 14.20
C LYS A 76 -17.41 -5.09 13.95
N LYS A 77 -18.47 -5.02 14.76
CA LYS A 77 -19.48 -3.95 14.67
C LYS A 77 -18.91 -2.57 14.99
N LYS A 78 -18.06 -2.45 16.01
CA LYS A 78 -17.40 -1.19 16.37
C LYS A 78 -16.41 -0.75 15.30
N ALA A 79 -15.62 -1.67 14.76
CA ALA A 79 -14.69 -1.40 13.67
C ALA A 79 -15.43 -0.90 12.41
N LEU A 80 -16.52 -1.57 12.03
CA LEU A 80 -17.39 -1.13 10.93
C LEU A 80 -17.98 0.26 11.17
N THR A 81 -18.36 0.59 12.42
CA THR A 81 -18.88 1.91 12.77
C THR A 81 -17.81 3.00 12.58
N LEU A 82 -16.57 2.74 12.98
CA LEU A 82 -15.45 3.65 12.74
C LEU A 82 -15.21 3.84 11.24
N LEU A 83 -15.17 2.74 10.48
CA LEU A 83 -15.02 2.78 9.02
C LEU A 83 -16.09 3.65 8.35
N GLN A 84 -17.37 3.43 8.69
CA GLN A 84 -18.50 4.19 8.14
C GLN A 84 -18.45 5.68 8.49
N LYS A 85 -17.89 6.04 9.66
CA LYS A 85 -17.73 7.43 10.08
C LYS A 85 -16.60 8.14 9.32
N TYR A 86 -15.43 7.52 9.23
CA TYR A 86 -14.21 8.20 8.79
C TYR A 86 -13.87 8.02 7.32
N ARG A 87 -14.25 6.89 6.70
CA ARG A 87 -13.96 6.64 5.28
C ARG A 87 -14.52 7.72 4.34
N PRO A 88 -15.76 8.23 4.52
CA PRO A 88 -16.26 9.32 3.69
C PRO A 88 -15.45 10.61 3.82
N ILE A 89 -14.79 10.85 4.97
CA ILE A 89 -13.93 12.03 5.20
C ILE A 89 -12.59 11.84 4.49
N GLU A 90 -12.00 10.65 4.61
CA GLU A 90 -10.77 10.26 3.90
C GLU A 90 -10.94 10.44 2.39
N ASP A 91 -12.04 9.96 1.84
CA ASP A 91 -12.35 10.01 0.40
C ASP A 91 -12.84 11.40 -0.06
N ASN A 92 -13.15 12.33 0.85
CA ASN A 92 -13.77 13.61 0.51
C ASN A 92 -12.86 14.50 -0.35
N THR A 93 -13.19 14.68 -1.61
CA THR A 93 -12.35 15.43 -2.58
C THR A 93 -12.37 16.95 -2.35
N GLN A 94 -13.33 17.46 -1.58
CA GLN A 94 -13.49 18.88 -1.29
C GLN A 94 -12.69 19.32 -0.06
N MET A 95 -12.15 18.37 0.71
CA MET A 95 -11.31 18.64 1.88
C MET A 95 -9.83 18.54 1.51
N THR A 96 -9.06 19.52 1.96
CA THR A 96 -7.59 19.47 1.92
C THR A 96 -7.04 18.40 2.87
N VAL A 97 -5.81 17.94 2.64
CA VAL A 97 -5.12 17.02 3.55
C VAL A 97 -5.09 17.57 4.98
N ALA A 98 -4.79 18.86 5.15
CA ALA A 98 -4.76 19.52 6.46
C ALA A 98 -6.11 19.49 7.20
N GLN A 99 -7.23 19.60 6.47
CA GLN A 99 -8.57 19.50 7.04
C GLN A 99 -8.95 18.07 7.42
N LYS A 100 -8.43 17.07 6.71
CA LYS A 100 -8.70 15.65 6.98
C LYS A 100 -7.83 15.09 8.10
N LEU A 101 -6.61 15.59 8.27
CA LEU A 101 -5.60 15.02 9.15
C LEU A 101 -6.10 14.76 10.58
N PRO A 102 -6.79 15.71 11.27
CA PRO A 102 -7.29 15.45 12.63
C PRO A 102 -8.28 14.28 12.70
N PHE A 103 -9.10 14.08 11.66
CA PHE A 103 -10.06 12.98 11.60
C PHE A 103 -9.38 11.63 11.35
N ILE A 104 -8.32 11.62 10.52
CA ILE A 104 -7.52 10.40 10.30
C ILE A 104 -6.76 10.03 11.57
N GLU A 105 -6.16 10.99 12.26
CA GLU A 105 -5.50 10.75 13.55
C GLU A 105 -6.49 10.23 14.60
N GLU A 106 -7.68 10.83 14.70
CA GLU A 106 -8.74 10.34 15.58
C GLU A 106 -9.17 8.91 15.21
N TRP A 107 -9.34 8.60 13.91
CA TRP A 107 -9.70 7.26 13.46
C TRP A 107 -8.65 6.22 13.88
N TRP A 108 -7.38 6.52 13.67
CA TRP A 108 -6.28 5.63 14.07
C TRP A 108 -6.21 5.44 15.58
N GLN A 109 -6.37 6.52 16.35
CA GLN A 109 -6.42 6.44 17.81
C GLN A 109 -7.59 5.57 18.31
N GLN A 110 -8.79 5.76 17.75
CA GLN A 110 -9.96 4.95 18.12
C GLN A 110 -9.81 3.49 17.70
N SER A 111 -9.19 3.23 16.55
CA SER A 111 -8.92 1.87 16.06
C SER A 111 -7.91 1.15 16.95
N GLU A 112 -6.84 1.84 17.39
CA GLU A 112 -5.88 1.28 18.34
C GLU A 112 -6.54 0.97 19.70
N LEU A 113 -7.35 1.89 20.23
CA LEU A 113 -8.10 1.65 21.46
C LEU A 113 -9.04 0.45 21.36
N LEU A 114 -9.66 0.26 20.19
CA LEU A 114 -10.55 -0.87 19.93
C LEU A 114 -9.79 -2.20 19.80
N LEU A 115 -8.58 -2.19 19.24
CA LEU A 115 -7.70 -3.35 19.12
C LEU A 115 -7.07 -3.76 20.46
N LYS A 116 -6.75 -2.78 21.31
CA LYS A 116 -6.02 -3.04 22.56
C LYS A 116 -6.82 -3.92 23.52
N GLY A 117 -6.20 -5.02 23.94
CA GLY A 117 -6.79 -6.00 24.83
C GLY A 117 -7.58 -7.10 24.13
N LEU A 118 -7.78 -7.01 22.81
CA LEU A 118 -8.44 -8.04 22.01
C LEU A 118 -7.59 -9.33 22.04
N CYS A 119 -8.23 -10.45 22.38
CA CYS A 119 -7.64 -11.78 22.29
C CYS A 119 -8.20 -12.50 21.07
N PHE A 120 -7.32 -13.13 20.28
CA PHE A 120 -7.71 -13.86 19.07
C PHE A 120 -6.75 -15.02 18.78
N GLN A 121 -7.15 -15.96 17.93
CA GLN A 121 -6.27 -17.00 17.42
C GLN A 121 -5.48 -16.46 16.23
N TYR A 122 -4.17 -16.30 16.38
CA TYR A 122 -3.31 -15.76 15.29
C TYR A 122 -3.43 -16.55 13.98
N GLU A 123 -3.56 -17.88 14.08
CA GLU A 123 -3.70 -18.75 12.90
C GLU A 123 -4.99 -18.49 12.12
N ASP A 124 -6.01 -17.85 12.73
CA ASP A 124 -7.21 -17.45 12.01
C ASP A 124 -6.91 -16.39 10.95
N ILE A 125 -5.82 -15.62 11.05
CA ILE A 125 -5.45 -14.67 9.98
C ILE A 125 -5.20 -15.45 8.68
N LYS A 126 -4.49 -16.57 8.73
CA LYS A 126 -4.23 -17.39 7.53
C LYS A 126 -5.52 -17.99 6.97
N LYS A 127 -6.40 -18.49 7.84
CA LYS A 127 -7.73 -18.96 7.42
C LYS A 127 -8.55 -17.84 6.78
N SER A 128 -8.47 -16.63 7.30
CA SER A 128 -9.14 -15.46 6.72
C SER A 128 -8.55 -15.09 5.36
N ILE A 129 -7.24 -15.20 5.17
CA ILE A 129 -6.58 -15.01 3.87
C ILE A 129 -7.12 -16.02 2.84
N GLU A 130 -7.19 -17.31 3.20
CA GLU A 130 -7.74 -18.35 2.34
C GLU A 130 -9.22 -18.10 1.99
N LYS A 131 -10.03 -17.68 2.98
CA LYS A 131 -11.46 -17.38 2.79
C LYS A 131 -11.70 -16.09 2.00
N ALA A 132 -10.83 -15.10 2.15
CA ALA A 132 -10.98 -13.80 1.52
C ALA A 132 -10.86 -13.87 -0.01
N ASP A 133 -10.30 -14.97 -0.54
CA ASP A 133 -10.05 -15.15 -1.98
C ASP A 133 -9.33 -13.92 -2.53
N LEU A 134 -8.20 -13.59 -1.92
CA LEU A 134 -7.43 -12.40 -2.26
C LEU A 134 -6.80 -12.56 -3.64
N HIS A 135 -7.03 -11.57 -4.50
CA HIS A 135 -6.43 -11.53 -5.84
C HIS A 135 -5.44 -10.39 -5.93
N LEU A 136 -4.19 -10.72 -6.26
CA LEU A 136 -3.19 -9.72 -6.63
C LEU A 136 -3.43 -9.22 -8.05
N ARG A 137 -2.93 -8.02 -8.37
CA ARG A 137 -3.04 -7.50 -9.73
C ARG A 137 -2.33 -8.40 -10.73
N ASP A 138 -2.91 -8.53 -11.92
CA ASP A 138 -2.33 -9.30 -13.01
C ASP A 138 -0.87 -8.90 -13.26
N GLY A 139 0.00 -9.91 -13.33
CA GLY A 139 1.43 -9.71 -13.53
C GLY A 139 2.24 -9.44 -12.24
N SER A 140 1.62 -9.31 -11.06
CA SER A 140 2.33 -9.09 -9.79
C SER A 140 3.39 -10.18 -9.53
N THR A 141 3.02 -11.46 -9.63
CA THR A 141 3.96 -12.58 -9.42
C THR A 141 5.15 -12.53 -10.39
N GLU A 142 4.90 -12.26 -11.68
CA GLU A 142 5.97 -12.14 -12.67
C GLU A 142 6.87 -10.93 -12.38
N ALA A 143 6.29 -9.80 -11.99
CA ALA A 143 7.03 -8.59 -11.64
C ALA A 143 7.94 -8.82 -10.42
N PHE A 144 7.40 -9.37 -9.32
CA PHE A 144 8.16 -9.69 -8.11
C PHE A 144 9.32 -10.65 -8.42
N ASN A 145 9.07 -11.71 -9.18
CA ASN A 145 10.12 -12.66 -9.59
C ASN A 145 11.23 -12.01 -10.41
N LYS A 146 10.89 -11.13 -11.36
CA LYS A 146 11.89 -10.38 -12.16
C LYS A 146 12.71 -9.44 -11.29
N LEU A 147 12.07 -8.73 -10.36
CA LEU A 147 12.72 -7.80 -9.44
C LEU A 147 13.68 -8.56 -8.50
N PHE A 148 13.24 -9.69 -7.97
CA PHE A 148 14.06 -10.59 -7.14
C PHE A 148 15.29 -11.11 -7.91
N CYS A 149 15.11 -11.62 -9.12
CA CYS A 149 16.22 -12.10 -9.97
C CYS A 149 17.27 -11.01 -10.28
N LYS A 150 16.86 -9.74 -10.25
CA LYS A 150 17.72 -8.57 -10.48
C LYS A 150 18.19 -7.91 -9.18
N LYS A 151 17.84 -8.47 -8.01
CA LYS A 151 18.16 -7.92 -6.69
C LYS A 151 17.73 -6.46 -6.55
N ILE A 152 16.57 -6.14 -7.13
CA ILE A 152 15.95 -4.82 -7.03
C ILE A 152 15.14 -4.80 -5.73
N PRO A 153 15.40 -3.88 -4.79
CA PRO A 153 14.67 -3.80 -3.53
C PRO A 153 13.22 -3.37 -3.77
N ILE A 154 12.30 -3.94 -2.98
CA ILE A 154 10.89 -3.58 -2.95
C ILE A 154 10.53 -3.21 -1.51
N ILE A 155 10.17 -1.95 -1.29
CA ILE A 155 9.60 -1.48 -0.04
C ILE A 155 8.08 -1.47 -0.20
N VAL A 156 7.40 -2.38 0.51
CA VAL A 156 5.94 -2.38 0.61
C VAL A 156 5.56 -1.48 1.79
N LEU A 157 5.19 -0.24 1.49
CA LEU A 157 4.86 0.79 2.47
C LEU A 157 3.33 0.91 2.62
N SER A 158 2.79 0.24 3.64
CA SER A 158 1.34 0.07 3.81
C SER A 158 0.85 0.74 5.09
N ALA A 159 -0.28 1.45 5.02
CA ALA A 159 -1.02 1.91 6.20
C ALA A 159 -1.96 0.82 6.74
N GLY A 160 -1.85 -0.42 6.25
CA GLY A 160 -2.61 -1.57 6.72
C GLY A 160 -2.09 -2.16 8.04
N ILE A 161 -2.49 -3.42 8.28
CA ILE A 161 -1.92 -4.25 9.36
C ILE A 161 -0.74 -5.05 8.80
N GLY A 162 0.48 -4.74 9.26
CA GLY A 162 1.72 -5.32 8.74
C GLY A 162 1.77 -6.84 8.82
N ASP A 163 1.34 -7.44 9.94
CA ASP A 163 1.29 -8.89 10.11
C ASP A 163 0.43 -9.58 9.04
N VAL A 164 -0.66 -8.94 8.62
CA VAL A 164 -1.56 -9.47 7.59
C VAL A 164 -0.93 -9.29 6.21
N VAL A 165 -0.34 -8.13 5.92
CA VAL A 165 0.35 -7.86 4.65
C VAL A 165 1.47 -8.89 4.43
N GLU A 166 2.30 -9.14 5.44
CA GLU A 166 3.36 -10.16 5.36
C GLU A 166 2.79 -11.56 5.12
N LEU A 167 1.72 -11.95 5.84
CA LEU A 167 1.10 -13.26 5.66
C LEU A 167 0.48 -13.43 4.26
N ILE A 168 -0.08 -12.38 3.67
CA ILE A 168 -0.59 -12.43 2.29
C ILE A 168 0.57 -12.58 1.30
N LEU A 169 1.64 -11.77 1.44
CA LEU A 169 2.81 -11.89 0.57
C LEU A 169 3.48 -13.27 0.71
N MET A 170 3.50 -13.86 1.91
CA MET A 170 3.97 -15.24 2.11
C MET A 170 3.06 -16.27 1.44
N HIS A 171 1.74 -16.14 1.58
CA HIS A 171 0.76 -17.03 0.95
C HIS A 171 0.92 -17.05 -0.58
N GLU A 172 1.17 -15.89 -1.18
CA GLU A 172 1.37 -15.72 -2.63
C GLU A 172 2.82 -16.02 -3.09
N ASN A 173 3.70 -16.47 -2.19
CA ASN A 173 5.13 -16.71 -2.45
C ASN A 173 5.89 -15.49 -2.97
N LEU A 174 5.51 -14.28 -2.54
CA LEU A 174 6.09 -13.00 -2.95
C LEU A 174 6.95 -12.34 -1.86
N LEU A 175 6.93 -12.82 -0.61
CA LEU A 175 7.81 -12.30 0.45
C LEU A 175 9.23 -12.89 0.32
N THR A 176 9.99 -12.37 -0.65
CA THR A 176 11.39 -12.76 -0.93
C THR A 176 12.40 -11.84 -0.22
N GLU A 177 13.69 -12.17 -0.26
CA GLU A 177 14.75 -11.46 0.49
C GLU A 177 14.93 -9.98 0.10
N ASN A 178 14.46 -9.59 -1.09
CA ASN A 178 14.50 -8.21 -1.58
C ASN A 178 13.23 -7.42 -1.23
N VAL A 179 12.28 -8.00 -0.49
CA VAL A 179 11.01 -7.38 -0.12
C VAL A 179 11.02 -7.03 1.36
N THR A 180 10.80 -5.76 1.68
CA THR A 180 10.63 -5.28 3.05
C THR A 180 9.26 -4.68 3.23
N VAL A 181 8.52 -5.13 4.24
CA VAL A 181 7.21 -4.57 4.61
C VAL A 181 7.38 -3.52 5.70
N VAL A 182 6.94 -2.30 5.43
CA VAL A 182 6.89 -1.19 6.39
C VAL A 182 5.43 -0.82 6.60
N SER A 183 4.89 -1.18 7.76
CA SER A 183 3.47 -1.07 8.05
C SER A 183 3.19 -1.04 9.57
N ASN A 184 1.91 -0.99 9.96
CA ASN A 184 1.51 -1.01 11.36
C ASN A 184 1.44 -2.47 11.87
N PHE A 185 2.53 -2.95 12.46
CA PHE A 185 2.58 -4.28 13.04
C PHE A 185 1.92 -4.32 14.41
N LEU A 186 1.17 -5.37 14.71
CA LEU A 186 0.53 -5.57 16.01
C LEU A 186 1.59 -5.93 17.06
N LYS A 187 1.58 -5.22 18.18
CA LYS A 187 2.29 -5.65 19.38
C LYS A 187 1.44 -6.68 20.09
N MET A 188 1.90 -7.93 20.13
CA MET A 188 1.14 -9.05 20.68
C MET A 188 1.88 -9.72 21.84
N SER A 189 1.12 -10.16 22.83
CA SER A 189 1.54 -11.11 23.86
C SER A 189 0.62 -12.34 23.87
N LYS A 190 0.88 -13.29 24.78
CA LYS A 190 0.00 -14.44 24.99
C LYS A 190 -0.85 -14.23 26.24
N ASP A 191 -2.14 -14.49 26.14
CA ASP A 191 -3.02 -14.51 27.32
C ASP A 191 -2.89 -15.83 28.10
N SER A 192 -3.64 -15.97 29.20
CA SER A 192 -3.61 -17.15 30.05
C SER A 192 -4.08 -18.44 29.36
N ASN A 193 -4.78 -18.33 28.23
CA ASN A 193 -5.31 -19.44 27.45
C ASN A 193 -4.46 -19.71 26.19
N GLY A 194 -3.34 -19.00 26.01
CA GLY A 194 -2.44 -19.14 24.85
C GLY A 194 -2.91 -18.39 23.59
N LEU A 195 -3.99 -17.61 23.67
CA LEU A 195 -4.45 -16.75 22.58
C LEU A 195 -3.51 -15.56 22.42
N SER A 196 -3.44 -15.01 21.22
CA SER A 196 -2.71 -13.77 20.97
C SER A 196 -3.52 -12.60 21.49
N LYS A 197 -2.94 -11.81 22.39
CA LYS A 197 -3.52 -10.59 22.94
C LYS A 197 -2.83 -9.37 22.35
N ILE A 198 -3.60 -8.45 21.80
CA ILE A 198 -3.07 -7.21 21.23
C ILE A 198 -2.83 -6.18 22.34
N GLU A 199 -1.64 -5.59 22.38
CA GLU A 199 -1.25 -4.55 23.34
C GLU A 199 -1.29 -3.14 22.74
N GLY A 200 -1.39 -3.05 21.41
CA GLY A 200 -1.31 -1.84 20.59
C GLY A 200 -0.55 -2.16 19.30
N PHE A 201 -0.01 -1.13 18.63
CA PHE A 201 0.92 -1.32 17.52
C PHE A 201 2.39 -1.33 17.99
N LYS A 202 3.28 -1.90 17.18
CA LYS A 202 4.73 -1.80 17.36
C LYS A 202 5.20 -0.42 16.88
N GLY A 203 6.12 0.19 17.62
CA GLY A 203 6.62 1.54 17.33
C GLY A 203 5.74 2.64 17.91
N GLU A 204 6.26 3.86 17.96
CA GLU A 204 5.56 5.03 18.52
C GLU A 204 4.74 5.79 17.46
N LYS A 205 5.08 5.61 16.18
CA LYS A 205 4.51 6.35 15.07
C LYS A 205 3.68 5.45 14.17
N LEU A 206 2.38 5.69 14.13
CA LEU A 206 1.45 5.00 13.24
C LEU A 206 1.58 5.51 11.81
N ILE A 207 1.48 4.60 10.85
CA ILE A 207 1.46 4.87 9.43
C ILE A 207 0.01 4.94 8.97
N HIS A 208 -0.38 6.09 8.44
CA HIS A 208 -1.70 6.36 7.88
C HIS A 208 -1.56 7.00 6.49
N VAL A 209 -2.66 7.07 5.73
CA VAL A 209 -2.67 7.54 4.33
C VAL A 209 -1.91 8.85 4.07
N PHE A 210 -1.87 9.79 5.01
CA PHE A 210 -1.18 11.08 4.84
C PHE A 210 0.26 11.21 5.39
N ASN A 211 0.82 10.18 6.03
CA ASN A 211 2.18 10.24 6.58
C ASN A 211 3.09 9.09 6.07
N LYS A 212 2.61 8.25 5.14
CA LYS A 212 3.40 7.23 4.45
C LYS A 212 4.56 7.88 3.69
N ASN A 213 5.78 7.68 4.16
CA ASN A 213 6.99 7.97 3.38
C ASN A 213 8.16 7.08 3.78
N GLU A 214 9.16 7.03 2.90
CA GLU A 214 10.35 6.21 3.01
C GLU A 214 11.22 6.54 4.22
N HIS A 215 11.07 7.73 4.82
CA HIS A 215 11.76 8.01 6.09
C HIS A 215 11.36 7.02 7.18
N THR A 216 10.13 6.48 7.15
CA THR A 216 9.74 5.40 8.07
C THR A 216 10.56 4.13 7.88
N TYR A 217 10.94 3.79 6.63
CA TYR A 217 11.88 2.71 6.36
C TYR A 217 13.26 3.07 6.91
N ILE A 218 13.79 4.24 6.58
CA ILE A 218 15.15 4.68 7.01
C ILE A 218 15.28 4.69 8.53
N GLU A 219 14.26 5.20 9.24
CA GLU A 219 14.23 5.24 10.71
C GLU A 219 14.25 3.84 11.34
N THR A 220 13.57 2.87 10.71
CA THR A 220 13.43 1.50 11.23
C THR A 220 14.52 0.54 10.75
N HIS A 221 15.27 0.91 9.69
CA HIS A 221 16.27 0.09 9.01
C HIS A 221 17.62 0.81 8.87
N GLN A 222 18.04 1.58 9.88
CA GLN A 222 19.23 2.46 9.83
C GLN A 222 20.55 1.79 9.41
N ASN A 223 20.67 0.48 9.62
CA ASN A 223 21.87 -0.31 9.26
C ASN A 223 21.70 -1.07 7.93
N ASP A 224 20.55 -0.96 7.28
CA ASP A 224 20.29 -1.61 6.00
C ASP A 224 20.99 -0.84 4.88
N THR A 225 21.73 -1.58 4.05
CA THR A 225 22.48 -1.05 2.91
C THR A 225 21.84 -1.42 1.58
N ILE A 226 20.69 -2.11 1.59
CA ILE A 226 20.01 -2.60 0.40
C ILE A 226 19.61 -1.47 -0.56
N LEU A 227 19.37 -0.27 -0.02
CA LEU A 227 19.06 0.95 -0.78
C LEU A 227 20.30 1.77 -1.17
N SER A 228 21.50 1.38 -0.74
CA SER A 228 22.72 2.11 -1.06
C SER A 228 22.96 2.14 -2.57
N GLY A 229 23.15 3.35 -3.11
CA GLY A 229 23.33 3.55 -4.56
C GLY A 229 22.06 3.48 -5.40
N ARG A 230 20.89 3.23 -4.79
CA ARG A 230 19.59 3.20 -5.49
C ARG A 230 19.06 4.62 -5.71
N SER A 231 19.54 5.29 -6.76
CA SER A 231 19.15 6.67 -7.08
C SER A 231 17.89 6.80 -7.93
N ASN A 232 17.26 5.69 -8.34
CA ASN A 232 16.08 5.65 -9.20
C ASN A 232 14.92 4.91 -8.52
N VAL A 233 13.70 5.43 -8.62
CA VAL A 233 12.51 4.85 -7.98
C VAL A 233 11.36 4.67 -8.96
N ILE A 234 10.71 3.51 -8.91
CA ILE A 234 9.33 3.36 -9.37
C ILE A 234 8.43 3.31 -8.14
N LEU A 235 7.48 4.24 -8.08
CA LEU A 235 6.53 4.39 -6.99
C LEU A 235 5.14 3.95 -7.47
N LEU A 236 4.50 3.06 -6.72
CA LEU A 236 3.17 2.50 -7.01
C LEU A 236 2.20 2.84 -5.88
N GLY A 237 1.00 3.32 -6.18
CA GLY A 237 -0.03 3.58 -5.16
C GLY A 237 -1.41 3.81 -5.73
N ASP A 238 -2.45 3.78 -4.91
CA ASP A 238 -3.84 4.01 -5.33
C ASP A 238 -4.42 5.32 -4.78
N SER A 239 -3.79 5.91 -3.77
CA SER A 239 -4.22 7.16 -3.13
C SER A 239 -3.34 8.36 -3.49
N LEU A 240 -3.82 9.59 -3.25
CA LEU A 240 -2.99 10.81 -3.35
C LEU A 240 -1.87 10.88 -2.32
N GLY A 241 -2.00 10.13 -1.22
CA GLY A 241 -0.99 10.05 -0.16
C GLY A 241 0.24 9.29 -0.62
N ASP A 242 0.01 8.20 -1.36
CA ASP A 242 1.08 7.29 -1.80
C ASP A 242 2.05 7.98 -2.77
N ALA A 243 1.60 8.97 -3.55
CA ALA A 243 2.47 9.74 -4.44
C ALA A 243 3.62 10.48 -3.74
N ASN A 244 3.56 10.63 -2.42
CA ASN A 244 4.58 11.26 -1.59
C ASN A 244 5.46 10.24 -0.84
N MET A 245 5.37 8.94 -1.16
CA MET A 245 6.10 7.91 -0.42
C MET A 245 7.63 8.00 -0.55
N ASP A 246 8.15 8.72 -1.55
CA ASP A 246 9.58 9.03 -1.66
C ASP A 246 10.07 10.01 -0.59
N GLY A 247 9.17 10.63 0.19
CA GLY A 247 9.52 11.45 1.35
C GLY A 247 10.35 12.70 1.02
N GLY A 248 10.44 13.10 -0.24
CA GLY A 248 11.33 14.18 -0.69
C GLY A 248 12.81 13.81 -0.72
N ILE A 249 13.15 12.52 -0.70
CA ILE A 249 14.51 12.03 -0.92
C ILE A 249 14.96 12.42 -2.34
N PRO A 250 16.17 12.98 -2.52
CA PRO A 250 16.63 13.50 -3.81
C PRO A 250 17.09 12.38 -4.75
N TYR A 251 16.11 11.70 -5.36
CA TYR A 251 16.35 10.72 -6.43
C TYR A 251 16.72 11.38 -7.76
N ASP A 252 17.54 10.69 -8.56
CA ASP A 252 17.85 11.07 -9.94
C ASP A 252 16.58 11.02 -10.80
N THR A 253 15.78 9.95 -10.64
CA THR A 253 14.55 9.72 -11.39
C THR A 253 13.49 9.07 -10.51
N VAL A 254 12.27 9.64 -10.50
CA VAL A 254 11.09 9.04 -9.86
C VAL A 254 9.95 8.88 -10.86
N LEU A 255 9.54 7.64 -11.10
CA LEU A 255 8.39 7.27 -11.92
C LEU A 255 7.21 6.92 -11.02
N ARG A 256 6.13 7.72 -11.05
CA ARG A 256 4.94 7.48 -10.21
C ARG A 256 3.82 6.86 -11.02
N ILE A 257 3.31 5.70 -10.60
CA ILE A 257 2.19 5.00 -11.21
C ILE A 257 1.05 4.92 -10.19
N GLY A 258 -0.10 5.49 -10.55
CA GLY A 258 -1.29 5.53 -9.71
C GLY A 258 -2.35 4.56 -10.21
N PHE A 259 -3.00 3.82 -9.32
CA PHE A 259 -4.14 2.95 -9.66
C PHE A 259 -5.45 3.67 -9.35
N LEU A 260 -6.20 4.06 -10.38
CA LEU A 260 -7.49 4.76 -10.20
C LEU A 260 -8.63 3.74 -10.16
N ASN A 261 -8.90 3.23 -8.97
CA ASN A 261 -9.87 2.16 -8.75
C ASN A 261 -11.35 2.62 -8.94
N ALA A 262 -12.21 1.70 -9.42
CA ALA A 262 -13.54 1.98 -9.98
C ALA A 262 -14.55 2.71 -9.07
N ASP A 263 -14.36 2.69 -7.75
CA ASP A 263 -15.20 3.46 -6.80
C ASP A 263 -15.03 5.00 -6.96
N LEU A 264 -14.06 5.43 -7.78
CA LEU A 264 -13.70 6.83 -8.03
C LEU A 264 -14.22 7.36 -9.38
N VAL A 265 -14.96 6.56 -10.16
CA VAL A 265 -15.43 6.92 -11.51
C VAL A 265 -16.46 8.06 -11.50
N ILE A 266 -17.21 8.26 -10.40
CA ILE A 266 -18.12 9.43 -10.27
C ILE A 266 -17.33 10.74 -10.03
N ALA A 267 -16.07 10.66 -9.58
CA ALA A 267 -15.21 11.83 -9.33
C ALA A 267 -14.41 12.30 -10.57
N TYR A 268 -14.78 11.84 -11.77
CA TYR A 268 -13.99 11.93 -13.00
C TYR A 268 -13.49 13.33 -13.41
N ILE A 269 -14.19 14.40 -13.03
CA ILE A 269 -13.91 15.78 -13.49
C ILE A 269 -13.03 16.58 -12.51
N LEU A 270 -13.15 16.37 -11.19
CA LEU A 270 -12.36 17.09 -10.17
C LEU A 270 -11.15 16.28 -9.66
N TYR A 271 -11.27 14.96 -9.63
CA TYR A 271 -10.22 14.06 -9.14
C TYR A 271 -9.05 13.97 -10.12
N ASN A 272 -9.31 14.14 -11.42
CA ASN A 272 -8.31 14.06 -12.47
C ASN A 272 -7.18 15.09 -12.30
N ILE A 273 -7.48 16.37 -12.05
CA ILE A 273 -6.42 17.39 -12.01
C ILE A 273 -5.40 17.11 -10.90
N ASN A 274 -5.86 16.73 -9.69
CA ASN A 274 -4.97 16.49 -8.56
C ASN A 274 -4.17 15.17 -8.70
N TYR A 275 -4.79 14.09 -9.18
CA TYR A 275 -4.08 12.82 -9.43
C TYR A 275 -3.09 12.95 -10.58
N LEU A 276 -3.51 13.53 -11.70
CA LEU A 276 -2.65 13.76 -12.86
C LEU A 276 -1.47 14.66 -12.52
N ASN A 277 -1.63 15.57 -11.56
CA ASN A 277 -0.52 16.43 -11.14
C ASN A 277 0.56 15.68 -10.36
N LYS A 278 0.19 14.62 -9.64
CA LYS A 278 1.10 13.86 -8.79
C LYS A 278 1.65 12.60 -9.45
N TYR A 279 0.85 11.93 -10.28
CA TYR A 279 1.24 10.68 -10.92
C TYR A 279 1.76 10.89 -12.34
N SER A 280 2.77 10.10 -12.72
CA SER A 280 3.29 10.08 -14.09
C SER A 280 2.36 9.27 -15.01
N PHE A 281 1.69 8.24 -14.46
CA PHE A 281 0.72 7.39 -15.14
C PHE A 281 -0.43 7.04 -14.20
N LEU A 282 -1.62 6.87 -14.77
CA LEU A 282 -2.76 6.26 -14.10
C LEU A 282 -3.21 5.01 -14.86
N THR A 283 -3.57 3.96 -14.13
CA THR A 283 -4.11 2.69 -14.65
C THR A 283 -5.33 2.23 -13.90
#